data_AF-A0A0M3J3G5-F1
#
_entry.id   AF-A0A0M3J3G5-F1
#
_cell.length_a   1.000
_cell.length_b   1.000
_cell.length_c   1.000
_cell.angle_alpha   90.00
_cell.angle_beta   90.00
_cell.angle_gamma   90.00
#
_symmetry.space_group_name_H-M   'P 1'
#
loop_
_entity.id
_entity.type
_entity.pdbx_description
1 polymer ?
#
loop_
_entity_poly.entity_id
_entity_poly.type
_entity_poly.pdbx_seq_one_letter_code
_entity_poly.pdbx_strand_id
1 'polypeptide(L)'
;MMAIIALIHQDQHVAITADDEKLRDPEGYAAIVQLHHQMDDDQSGSIDRFESNDFLKEDMKFGGSDREKREKAFHHNNDEQITVDDLWEAWFASEERTWTTAQLMNWLENSVKLPQYSNNLIARNIDGRALPRMAVANSSFLSHELGIKNAVHKHKIHLKALDVVLFGFSGS
;
A
#
# COMPACT_ATOMS: atom_id res chain seq x y z
N MET A 1 29.03 21.70 -47.85
CA MET A 1 27.76 21.81 -47.10
C MET A 1 27.29 20.39 -46.81
N MET A 2 27.58 19.85 -45.63
CA MET A 2 27.07 18.53 -45.19
C MET A 2 26.19 18.76 -43.96
N ALA A 3 24.96 18.26 -44.06
CA ALA A 3 23.91 18.44 -43.09
C ALA A 3 24.14 17.58 -41.84
N ILE A 4 23.89 18.21 -40.70
CA ILE A 4 23.71 17.63 -39.37
C ILE A 4 22.42 16.79 -39.40
N ILE A 5 22.47 15.51 -39.00
CA ILE A 5 21.28 14.80 -38.50
C ILE A 5 21.66 14.06 -37.22
N ALA A 6 20.84 14.30 -36.21
CA ALA A 6 21.03 14.00 -34.81
C ALA A 6 21.06 12.49 -34.49
N LEU A 7 21.96 12.12 -33.58
CA LEU A 7 21.88 10.90 -32.78
C LEU A 7 20.70 11.04 -31.80
N ILE A 8 19.52 10.53 -32.21
CA ILE A 8 18.41 10.29 -31.28
C ILE A 8 18.79 9.05 -30.47
N HIS A 9 19.26 9.25 -29.23
CA HIS A 9 19.21 8.19 -28.23
C HIS A 9 17.73 7.98 -27.89
N GLN A 10 17.15 6.90 -28.40
CA GLN A 10 15.88 6.40 -27.88
C GLN A 10 16.17 5.82 -26.49
N ASP A 11 15.91 6.60 -25.45
CA ASP A 11 15.70 6.05 -24.11
C ASP A 11 14.51 5.10 -24.18
N GLN A 12 14.81 3.80 -24.25
CA GLN A 12 13.82 2.75 -24.28
C GLN A 12 13.25 2.63 -22.86
N HIS A 13 12.22 3.43 -22.55
CA HIS A 13 11.50 3.34 -21.29
C HIS A 13 10.71 2.02 -21.29
N VAL A 14 11.33 0.95 -20.80
CA VAL A 14 10.66 -0.35 -20.64
C VAL A 14 9.54 -0.14 -19.64
N ALA A 15 8.29 -0.27 -20.08
CA ALA A 15 7.15 -0.25 -19.19
C ALA A 15 7.23 -1.47 -18.27
N ILE A 16 7.42 -1.23 -16.98
CA ILE A 16 7.42 -2.27 -15.96
C ILE A 16 5.98 -2.75 -15.78
N THR A 17 5.76 -4.05 -15.88
CA THR A 17 4.45 -4.67 -15.61
C THR A 17 4.27 -4.94 -14.11
N ALA A 18 3.03 -5.22 -13.68
CA ALA A 18 2.76 -5.64 -12.30
C ALA A 18 3.54 -6.91 -11.95
N ASP A 19 3.65 -7.86 -12.88
CA ASP A 19 4.41 -9.11 -12.68
C ASP A 19 5.93 -8.87 -12.59
N ASP A 20 6.49 -7.97 -13.41
CA ASP A 20 7.90 -7.58 -13.28
C ASP A 20 8.17 -6.95 -11.92
N GLU A 21 7.20 -6.19 -11.40
CA GLU A 21 7.35 -5.53 -10.10
C GLU A 21 7.29 -6.52 -8.94
N LYS A 22 6.56 -7.65 -9.04
CA LYS A 22 6.62 -8.72 -8.02
C LYS A 22 8.06 -9.22 -7.81
N LEU A 23 8.86 -9.24 -8.88
CA LEU A 23 10.27 -9.64 -8.83
C LEU A 23 11.20 -8.53 -8.33
N ARG A 24 10.84 -7.26 -8.56
CA ARG A 24 11.65 -6.09 -8.18
C ARG A 24 11.38 -5.60 -6.75
N ASP A 25 10.18 -5.86 -6.24
CA ASP A 25 9.74 -5.57 -4.88
C ASP A 25 9.13 -6.82 -4.22
N PRO A 26 9.94 -7.87 -3.98
CA PRO A 26 9.45 -9.11 -3.41
C PRO A 26 8.94 -8.92 -1.98
N GLU A 27 9.51 -7.98 -1.20
CA GLU A 27 9.02 -7.68 0.15
C GLU A 27 7.67 -6.94 0.14
N GLY A 28 7.44 -6.03 -0.81
CA GLY A 28 6.16 -5.38 -1.01
C GLY A 28 5.09 -6.38 -1.45
N TYR A 29 5.41 -7.26 -2.40
CA TYR A 29 4.49 -8.33 -2.82
C TYR A 29 4.17 -9.30 -1.68
N ALA A 30 5.19 -9.75 -0.92
CA ALA A 30 4.99 -10.63 0.23
C ALA A 30 4.10 -9.97 1.31
N ALA A 31 4.21 -8.65 1.49
CA ALA A 31 3.33 -7.92 2.38
C ALA A 31 1.88 -7.94 1.87
N ILE A 32 1.63 -7.70 0.59
CA ILE A 32 0.29 -7.78 -0.02
C ILE A 32 -0.31 -9.19 0.14
N VAL A 33 0.46 -10.24 -0.13
CA VAL A 33 0.04 -11.63 0.11
C VAL A 33 -0.38 -11.84 1.57
N GLN A 34 0.40 -11.31 2.52
CA GLN A 34 0.07 -11.43 3.93
C GLN A 34 -1.21 -10.68 4.32
N LEU A 35 -1.44 -9.50 3.74
CA LEU A 35 -2.68 -8.75 3.97
C LEU A 35 -3.88 -9.47 3.39
N HIS A 36 -3.74 -10.04 2.19
CA HIS A 36 -4.78 -10.85 1.56
C HIS A 36 -5.16 -12.05 2.44
N HIS A 37 -4.17 -12.84 2.87
CA HIS A 37 -4.39 -13.98 3.77
C HIS A 37 -4.96 -13.60 5.15
N GLN A 38 -4.82 -12.35 5.59
CA GLN A 38 -5.46 -11.89 6.82
C GLN A 38 -6.96 -11.69 6.63
N MET A 39 -7.40 -11.40 5.42
CA MET A 39 -8.80 -11.13 5.07
C MET A 39 -9.54 -12.35 4.51
N ASP A 40 -8.83 -13.27 3.86
CA ASP A 40 -9.34 -14.54 3.33
C ASP A 40 -9.46 -15.57 4.48
N ASP A 41 -10.58 -15.50 5.21
CA ASP A 41 -10.83 -16.24 6.45
C ASP A 41 -11.05 -17.74 6.18
N ASP A 42 -11.65 -18.08 5.04
CA ASP A 42 -11.91 -19.47 4.65
C ASP A 42 -10.76 -20.10 3.84
N GLN A 43 -9.74 -19.31 3.49
CA GLN A 43 -8.57 -19.71 2.71
C GLN A 43 -8.94 -20.24 1.32
N SER A 44 -10.00 -19.70 0.72
CA SER A 44 -10.46 -20.06 -0.63
C SER A 44 -9.52 -19.56 -1.74
N GLY A 45 -8.63 -18.61 -1.42
CA GLY A 45 -7.75 -17.93 -2.38
C GLY A 45 -8.32 -16.62 -2.92
N SER A 46 -9.47 -16.18 -2.41
CA SER A 46 -10.13 -14.93 -2.80
C SER A 46 -10.94 -14.35 -1.67
N ILE A 47 -10.93 -13.03 -1.51
CA ILE A 47 -11.71 -12.33 -0.49
C ILE A 47 -13.06 -11.96 -1.07
N ASP A 48 -14.14 -12.49 -0.50
CA ASP A 48 -15.50 -12.14 -0.91
C ASP A 48 -16.07 -10.91 -0.19
N ARG A 49 -17.31 -10.52 -0.54
CA ARG A 49 -18.01 -9.40 0.11
C ARG A 49 -18.31 -9.64 1.59
N PHE A 50 -18.53 -10.87 2.02
CA PHE A 50 -18.79 -11.17 3.42
C PHE A 50 -17.52 -10.97 4.25
N GLU A 51 -16.40 -11.56 3.81
CA GLU A 51 -15.09 -11.47 4.46
C GLU A 51 -14.59 -10.03 4.55
N SER A 52 -14.61 -9.30 3.43
CA SER A 52 -14.22 -7.88 3.43
C SER A 52 -15.12 -7.01 4.33
N ASN A 53 -16.42 -7.27 4.39
CA ASN A 53 -17.32 -6.55 5.30
C ASN A 53 -17.08 -6.88 6.77
N ASP A 54 -16.78 -8.14 7.09
CA ASP A 54 -16.45 -8.56 8.45
C ASP A 54 -15.13 -7.94 8.89
N PHE A 55 -14.09 -8.01 8.05
CA PHE A 55 -12.80 -7.36 8.29
C PHE A 55 -12.91 -5.85 8.55
N LEU A 56 -13.69 -5.14 7.72
CA LEU A 56 -13.90 -3.71 7.92
C LEU A 56 -14.56 -3.39 9.27
N LYS A 57 -15.44 -4.27 9.74
CA LYS A 57 -16.19 -4.11 10.99
C LYS A 57 -15.38 -4.54 12.21
N GLU A 58 -14.68 -5.68 12.13
CA GLU A 58 -14.03 -6.32 13.26
C GLU A 58 -12.55 -5.96 13.39
N ASP A 59 -11.81 -5.78 12.31
CA ASP A 59 -10.38 -5.44 12.37
C ASP A 59 -10.18 -3.94 12.30
N MET A 60 -10.80 -3.29 11.30
CA MET A 60 -10.64 -1.85 11.07
C MET A 60 -11.59 -0.99 11.90
N LYS A 61 -12.61 -1.60 12.52
CA LYS A 61 -13.63 -0.93 13.34
C LYS A 61 -14.36 0.22 12.62
N PHE A 62 -14.55 0.10 11.30
CA PHE A 62 -15.35 1.02 10.52
C PHE A 62 -16.85 0.67 10.60
N GLY A 63 -17.69 1.70 10.57
CA GLY A 63 -19.14 1.56 10.59
C GLY A 63 -19.84 2.55 9.66
N GLY A 64 -21.12 2.32 9.42
CA GLY A 64 -21.97 3.21 8.60
C GLY A 64 -21.41 3.45 7.20
N SER A 65 -21.45 4.71 6.77
CA SER A 65 -21.05 5.12 5.42
C SER A 65 -19.56 4.98 5.13
N ASP A 66 -18.69 4.99 6.15
CA ASP A 66 -17.25 4.81 5.96
C ASP A 66 -16.90 3.37 5.58
N ARG A 67 -17.64 2.41 6.14
CA ARG A 67 -17.52 1.00 5.76
C ARG A 67 -18.01 0.77 4.33
N GLU A 68 -19.19 1.29 3.99
CA GLU A 68 -19.76 1.14 2.63
C GLU A 68 -18.87 1.73 1.54
N LYS A 69 -18.20 2.87 1.80
CA LYS A 69 -17.27 3.48 0.85
C LYS A 69 -16.04 2.60 0.61
N ARG A 70 -15.48 2.02 1.67
CA ARG A 70 -14.28 1.19 1.60
C ARG A 70 -14.55 -0.16 0.96
N GLU A 71 -15.68 -0.77 1.29
CA GLU A 71 -16.11 -2.02 0.66
C GLU A 71 -16.28 -1.84 -0.86
N LYS A 72 -16.93 -0.75 -1.28
CA LYS A 72 -17.05 -0.42 -2.71
C LYS A 72 -15.70 -0.14 -3.38
N ALA A 73 -14.79 0.55 -2.69
CA ALA A 73 -13.46 0.83 -3.21
C ALA A 73 -12.66 -0.47 -3.40
N PHE A 74 -12.71 -1.36 -2.41
CA PHE A 74 -11.99 -2.64 -2.42
C PHE A 74 -12.45 -3.59 -3.54
N HIS A 75 -13.75 -3.63 -3.80
CA HIS A 75 -14.37 -4.48 -4.81
C HIS A 75 -14.51 -3.81 -6.20
N HIS A 76 -13.76 -2.73 -6.48
CA HIS A 76 -13.88 -1.94 -7.72
C HIS A 76 -15.34 -1.67 -8.17
N ASN A 77 -16.22 -1.42 -7.20
CA ASN A 77 -17.69 -1.36 -7.29
C ASN A 77 -18.44 -2.66 -7.63
N ASN A 78 -17.87 -3.62 -8.37
CA ASN A 78 -18.62 -4.76 -8.92
C ASN A 78 -17.93 -6.14 -8.80
N ASP A 79 -16.66 -6.20 -8.42
CA ASP A 79 -15.98 -7.49 -8.20
C ASP A 79 -16.61 -8.16 -6.98
N GLU A 80 -16.86 -9.46 -7.05
CA GLU A 80 -17.45 -10.23 -5.94
C GLU A 80 -16.38 -10.95 -5.12
N GLN A 81 -15.19 -11.12 -5.70
CA GLN A 81 -14.06 -11.86 -5.15
C GLN A 81 -12.76 -11.18 -5.57
N ILE A 82 -11.86 -10.98 -4.60
CA ILE A 82 -10.55 -10.34 -4.81
C ILE A 82 -9.45 -11.35 -4.53
N THR A 83 -8.70 -11.75 -5.56
CA THR A 83 -7.53 -12.61 -5.42
C THR A 83 -6.30 -11.81 -4.98
N VAL A 84 -5.21 -12.51 -4.65
CA VAL A 84 -3.90 -11.89 -4.39
C VAL A 84 -3.42 -11.05 -5.58
N ASP A 85 -3.64 -11.55 -6.80
CA ASP A 85 -3.22 -10.85 -8.02
C ASP A 85 -4.04 -9.58 -8.24
N ASP A 86 -5.35 -9.64 -8.02
CA ASP A 86 -6.22 -8.44 -8.10
C ASP A 86 -5.78 -7.37 -7.09
N LEU A 87 -5.49 -7.77 -5.85
CA LEU A 87 -5.02 -6.85 -4.82
C LEU A 87 -3.64 -6.26 -5.16
N TRP A 88 -2.73 -7.06 -5.71
CA TRP A 88 -1.43 -6.59 -6.16
C TRP A 88 -1.55 -5.63 -7.34
N GLU A 89 -2.41 -5.91 -8.32
CA GLU A 89 -2.64 -5.04 -9.47
C GLU A 89 -3.24 -3.70 -9.05
N ALA A 90 -4.24 -3.73 -8.16
CA ALA A 90 -4.82 -2.52 -7.57
C ALA A 90 -3.76 -1.68 -6.84
N TRP A 91 -2.93 -2.30 -5.99
CA TRP A 91 -1.83 -1.63 -5.32
C TRP A 91 -0.79 -1.08 -6.33
N PHE A 92 -0.44 -1.86 -7.34
CA PHE A 92 0.53 -1.50 -8.36
C PHE A 92 0.12 -0.25 -9.13
N ALA A 93 -1.18 -0.15 -9.44
CA ALA A 93 -1.79 0.96 -10.16
C ALA A 93 -2.14 2.18 -9.28
N SER A 94 -2.06 2.06 -7.95
CA SER A 94 -2.42 3.13 -7.01
C SER A 94 -1.53 4.38 -7.13
N GLU A 95 -2.10 5.56 -6.85
CA GLU A 95 -1.34 6.81 -6.79
C GLU A 95 -0.34 6.76 -5.62
N GLU A 96 -0.75 6.14 -4.51
CA GLU A 96 -0.04 6.11 -3.25
C GLU A 96 1.25 5.31 -3.34
N ARG A 97 1.29 4.27 -4.18
CA ARG A 97 2.54 3.57 -4.50
C ARG A 97 3.59 4.50 -5.11
N THR A 98 3.17 5.52 -5.85
CA THR A 98 4.06 6.50 -6.51
C THR A 98 4.45 7.67 -5.62
N TRP A 99 3.95 7.73 -4.37
CA TRP A 99 4.29 8.79 -3.45
C TRP A 99 5.79 8.89 -3.23
N THR A 100 6.30 10.10 -3.37
CA THR A 100 7.67 10.43 -3.00
C THR A 100 7.85 10.37 -1.47
N THR A 101 9.11 10.29 -1.01
CA THR A 101 9.46 10.42 0.42
C THR A 101 8.81 11.63 1.09
N ALA A 102 8.68 12.76 0.37
CA ALA A 102 8.05 13.97 0.89
C ALA A 102 6.53 13.81 1.07
N GLN A 103 5.84 13.14 0.14
CA GLN A 103 4.41 12.87 0.24
C GLN A 103 4.12 11.87 1.37
N LEU A 104 4.92 10.80 1.47
CA LEU A 104 4.78 9.83 2.56
C LEU A 104 5.04 10.47 3.93
N MET A 105 6.04 11.36 4.02
CA MET A 105 6.28 12.16 5.22
C MET A 105 5.07 13.04 5.56
N ASN A 106 4.53 13.76 4.59
CA ASN A 106 3.33 14.59 4.79
C ASN A 106 2.15 13.76 5.31
N TRP A 107 1.94 12.55 4.79
CA TRP A 107 0.94 11.61 5.29
C TRP A 107 1.23 11.19 6.75
N LEU A 108 2.48 10.87 7.09
CA LEU A 108 2.88 10.50 8.45
C LEU A 108 2.62 11.63 9.46
N GLU A 109 2.89 12.87 9.06
CA GLU A 109 2.72 14.06 9.90
C GLU A 109 1.25 14.45 10.05
N ASN A 110 0.51 14.49 8.94
CA ASN A 110 -0.80 15.10 8.89
C ASN A 110 -1.95 14.11 9.03
N SER A 111 -1.78 12.86 8.59
CA SER A 111 -2.82 11.83 8.68
C SER A 111 -2.55 10.85 9.82
N VAL A 112 -1.30 10.43 10.00
CA VAL A 112 -0.93 9.53 11.10
C VAL A 112 -0.63 10.29 12.40
N LYS A 113 -0.30 11.58 12.33
CA LYS A 113 0.05 12.43 13.48
C LYS A 113 1.26 11.91 14.27
N LEU A 114 2.31 11.49 13.56
CA LEU A 114 3.57 11.02 14.15
C LEU A 114 4.81 11.69 13.50
N PRO A 115 4.92 13.03 13.56
CA PRO A 115 6.01 13.78 12.91
C PRO A 115 7.42 13.43 13.41
N GLN A 116 7.54 12.87 14.61
CA GLN A 116 8.83 12.48 15.18
C GLN A 116 9.58 11.41 14.36
N TYR A 117 8.91 10.74 13.42
CA TYR A 117 9.51 9.70 12.57
C TYR A 117 9.85 10.17 11.14
N SER A 118 9.51 11.41 10.77
CA SER A 118 9.77 11.96 9.44
C SER A 118 11.25 11.86 9.02
N ASN A 119 12.15 12.22 9.92
CA ASN A 119 13.60 12.14 9.66
C ASN A 119 14.08 10.71 9.39
N ASN A 120 13.41 9.70 9.96
CA ASN A 120 13.78 8.30 9.73
C ASN A 120 13.42 7.85 8.31
N LEU A 121 12.30 8.35 7.77
CA LEU A 121 11.88 8.09 6.38
C LEU A 121 12.86 8.74 5.40
N ILE A 122 13.24 10.00 5.63
CA ILE A 122 14.19 10.73 4.79
C ILE A 122 15.54 10.03 4.79
N ALA A 123 16.09 9.73 5.97
CA ALA A 123 17.42 9.12 6.09
C ALA A 123 17.55 7.76 5.39
N ARG A 124 16.43 7.08 5.13
CA ARG A 124 16.37 5.76 4.49
C ARG A 124 15.76 5.79 3.10
N ASN A 125 15.42 6.98 2.60
CA ASN A 125 14.76 7.18 1.32
C ASN A 125 13.49 6.30 1.16
N ILE A 126 12.65 6.32 2.18
CA ILE A 126 11.40 5.54 2.19
C ILE A 126 10.32 6.29 1.42
N ASP A 127 9.77 5.63 0.41
CA ASP A 127 8.72 6.16 -0.45
C ASP A 127 7.44 5.29 -0.38
N GLY A 128 6.43 5.65 -1.18
CA GLY A 128 5.10 5.03 -1.17
C GLY A 128 5.11 3.50 -1.30
N ARG A 129 6.12 2.92 -1.96
CA ARG A 129 6.26 1.45 -2.13
C ARG A 129 6.37 0.72 -0.80
N ALA A 130 6.77 1.40 0.27
CA ALA A 130 6.87 0.79 1.59
C ALA A 130 5.53 0.62 2.31
N LEU A 131 4.44 1.24 1.84
CA LEU A 131 3.14 1.22 2.53
C LEU A 131 2.59 -0.18 2.81
N PRO A 132 2.64 -1.18 1.90
CA PRO A 132 2.24 -2.56 2.22
C PRO A 132 3.05 -3.14 3.38
N ARG A 133 4.37 -2.92 3.40
CA ARG A 133 5.26 -3.38 4.48
C ARG A 133 4.96 -2.67 5.82
N MET A 134 4.45 -1.44 5.77
CA MET A 134 3.98 -0.68 6.95
C MET A 134 2.60 -1.15 7.42
N ALA A 135 1.76 -1.64 6.49
CA ALA A 135 0.41 -2.14 6.73
C ALA A 135 0.40 -3.56 7.32
N VAL A 136 1.50 -4.31 7.29
CA VAL A 136 1.58 -5.62 7.96
C VAL A 136 1.62 -5.46 9.49
N ALA A 137 0.76 -6.22 10.19
CA ALA A 137 0.75 -6.25 11.65
C ALA A 137 2.09 -6.76 12.21
N ASN A 138 2.58 -6.18 13.31
CA ASN A 138 3.88 -6.51 13.92
C ASN A 138 5.08 -6.44 12.96
N SER A 139 4.97 -5.63 11.91
CA SER A 139 6.00 -5.46 10.90
C SER A 139 7.40 -5.20 11.49
N SER A 140 8.33 -6.12 11.20
CA SER A 140 9.74 -5.98 11.52
C SER A 140 10.35 -4.77 10.81
N PHE A 141 9.80 -4.38 9.65
CA PHE A 141 10.16 -3.17 8.92
C PHE A 141 9.96 -1.90 9.78
N LEU A 142 8.82 -1.75 10.45
CA LEU A 142 8.61 -0.60 11.34
C LEU A 142 9.63 -0.55 12.49
N SER A 143 10.00 -1.71 13.03
CA SER A 143 10.86 -1.78 14.22
C SER A 143 12.35 -1.67 13.89
N HIS A 144 12.83 -2.48 12.94
CA HIS A 144 14.25 -2.61 12.60
C HIS A 144 14.69 -1.60 11.55
N GLU A 145 13.89 -1.42 10.50
CA GLU A 145 14.23 -0.45 9.47
C GLU A 145 13.87 0.96 9.94
N LEU A 146 12.61 1.25 10.29
CA LEU A 146 12.20 2.61 10.63
C LEU A 146 12.50 3.04 12.08
N GLY A 147 12.96 2.12 12.94
CA GLY A 147 13.34 2.41 14.32
C GLY A 147 12.16 2.73 15.25
N ILE A 148 10.94 2.37 14.88
CA ILE A 148 9.71 2.69 15.61
C ILE A 148 9.46 1.59 16.64
N LYS A 149 9.92 1.82 17.87
CA LYS A 149 9.80 0.81 18.96
C LYS A 149 8.48 0.86 19.72
N ASN A 150 7.84 2.04 19.76
CA ASN A 150 6.60 2.22 20.53
C ASN A 150 5.44 1.42 19.88
N ALA A 151 4.86 0.49 20.65
CA ALA A 151 3.81 -0.41 20.16
C ALA A 151 2.53 0.34 19.71
N VAL A 152 2.14 1.40 20.41
CA VAL A 152 0.97 2.22 20.05
C VAL A 152 1.21 2.93 18.72
N HIS A 153 2.41 3.46 18.51
CA HIS A 153 2.77 4.12 17.25
C HIS A 153 2.80 3.12 16.09
N LYS A 154 3.35 1.91 16.31
CA LYS A 154 3.34 0.84 15.31
C LYS A 154 1.92 0.46 14.92
N HIS A 155 1.04 0.24 15.90
CA HIS A 155 -0.35 -0.11 15.64
C HIS A 155 -1.08 1.00 14.87
N LYS A 156 -0.84 2.27 15.22
CA LYS A 156 -1.43 3.41 14.51
C LYS A 156 -0.96 3.49 13.04
N ILE A 157 0.34 3.30 12.79
CA ILE A 157 0.90 3.27 11.44
C ILE A 157 0.34 2.09 10.65
N HIS A 158 0.28 0.92 11.27
CA HIS A 158 -0.31 -0.28 10.67
C HIS A 158 -1.73 -0.02 10.18
N LEU A 159 -2.64 0.43 11.04
CA LEU A 159 -4.04 0.67 10.64
C LEU A 159 -4.15 1.76 9.57
N LYS A 160 -3.35 2.84 9.67
CA LYS A 160 -3.39 3.91 8.66
C LYS A 160 -2.80 3.48 7.32
N ALA A 161 -1.73 2.71 7.31
CA ALA A 161 -1.14 2.19 6.07
C ALA A 161 -2.06 1.15 5.43
N LEU A 162 -2.69 0.28 6.23
CA LEU A 162 -3.65 -0.70 5.78
C LEU A 162 -4.87 -0.04 5.11
N ASP A 163 -5.42 1.02 5.72
CA ASP A 163 -6.49 1.83 5.13
C ASP A 163 -6.10 2.37 3.74
N VAL A 164 -4.87 2.90 3.61
CA VAL A 164 -4.34 3.43 2.34
C VAL A 164 -4.13 2.33 1.30
N VAL A 165 -3.52 1.21 1.68
CA VAL A 165 -3.18 0.12 0.75
C VAL A 165 -4.44 -0.57 0.21
N LEU A 166 -5.47 -0.75 1.05
CA LEU A 166 -6.69 -1.46 0.64
C LEU A 166 -7.72 -0.56 -0.04
N PHE A 167 -7.78 0.73 0.33
CA PHE A 167 -8.91 1.59 -0.06
C PHE A 167 -8.50 2.92 -0.69
N GLY A 168 -7.19 3.18 -0.82
CA GLY A 168 -6.65 4.46 -1.26
C GLY A 168 -6.71 5.55 -0.19
N PHE A 169 -6.04 6.66 -0.47
CA PHE A 169 -5.96 7.80 0.44
C PHE A 169 -7.05 8.84 0.14
N SER A 170 -8.10 8.84 0.96
CA SER A 170 -9.01 9.99 1.04
C SER A 170 -8.50 10.95 2.10
N GLY A 171 -7.80 12.03 1.70
CA GLY A 171 -7.33 13.06 2.63
C GLY A 171 -8.49 13.72 3.37
N SER A 172 -8.78 13.24 4.59
CA SER A 172 -9.75 13.79 5.53
C SER A 172 -9.08 14.33 6.78
#